data_AF-A0A918MRT5-F1
#
_entry.id   AF-A0A918MRT5-F1
#
_cell.length_a   1.000
_cell.length_b   1.000
_cell.length_c   1.000
_cell.angle_alpha   90.00
_cell.angle_beta   90.00
_cell.angle_gamma   90.00
#
_symmetry.space_group_name_H-M   'P 1'
#
loop_
_entity.id
_entity.type
_entity.pdbx_description
1 polymer ?
#
loop_
_entity_poly.entity_id
_entity_poly.type
_entity_poly.pdbx_seq_one_letter_code
_entity_poly.pdbx_strand_id
1 'polypeptide(L)'
;MWFLAGTFGTRVQRACSIPEGRPLAFPLVNMIGSTADCAAFMETAGGSAVLDGTEVDSDAHQAETIEIRSAAGNPVTGTRGHFTATGCGLWVQLPGLEAGEHTLTIRGQSDDFSVGVDYTLTVEAA
;
A
#
# COMPACT_ATOMS: atom_id res chain seq x y z
N MET A 1 1.58 6.30 12.39
CA MET A 1 1.51 5.48 11.16
C MET A 1 2.91 5.21 10.62
N TRP A 2 3.14 4.00 10.13
CA TRP A 2 4.25 3.56 9.30
C TRP A 2 3.67 3.03 7.99
N PHE A 3 4.20 3.47 6.84
CA PHE A 3 3.70 3.05 5.54
C PHE A 3 4.61 1.97 4.95
N LEU A 4 4.05 0.79 4.63
CA LEU A 4 4.80 -0.26 3.95
C LEU A 4 4.65 -0.11 2.43
N ALA A 5 5.78 -0.16 1.73
CA ALA A 5 5.83 0.07 0.29
C ALA A 5 5.31 -1.15 -0.50
N GLY A 6 4.51 -0.88 -1.54
CA GLY A 6 4.18 -1.88 -2.57
C GLY A 6 5.30 -2.06 -3.61
N THR A 7 4.88 -2.37 -4.84
CA THR A 7 5.73 -2.48 -6.03
C THR A 7 5.09 -1.80 -7.24
N PHE A 8 5.83 -1.74 -8.35
CA PHE A 8 5.35 -1.29 -9.66
C PHE A 8 5.19 -2.50 -10.60
N GLY A 9 4.15 -3.31 -10.40
CA GLY A 9 3.83 -4.41 -11.32
C GLY A 9 4.69 -5.67 -11.18
N THR A 10 5.29 -5.89 -10.00
CA THR A 10 6.21 -7.02 -9.76
C THR A 10 6.00 -7.63 -8.39
N ARG A 11 6.61 -8.80 -8.15
CA ARG A 11 6.70 -9.39 -6.82
C ARG A 11 8.11 -9.26 -6.27
N VAL A 12 8.21 -8.84 -5.01
CA VAL A 12 9.50 -8.69 -4.32
C VAL A 12 9.45 -9.24 -2.89
N GLN A 13 10.62 -9.50 -2.34
CA GLN A 13 10.82 -9.74 -0.91
C GLN A 13 11.44 -8.50 -0.28
N ARG A 14 11.03 -8.16 0.94
CA ARG A 14 11.55 -7.01 1.68
C ARG A 14 11.77 -7.39 3.15
N ALA A 15 12.83 -6.84 3.74
CA ALA A 15 13.06 -6.87 5.17
C ALA A 15 13.05 -5.43 5.71
N CYS A 16 12.35 -5.18 6.81
CA CYS A 16 12.25 -3.84 7.41
C CYS A 16 12.26 -3.92 8.94
N SER A 17 13.03 -3.04 9.59
CA SER A 17 12.89 -2.74 11.01
C SER A 17 11.85 -1.64 11.21
N ILE A 18 10.91 -1.85 12.13
CA ILE A 18 9.86 -0.87 12.49
C ILE A 18 9.75 -0.73 14.02
N PRO A 19 9.35 0.45 14.55
CA PRO A 19 9.14 0.61 15.98
C PRO A 19 7.88 -0.13 16.46
N GLU A 20 7.96 -0.73 17.64
CA GLU A 20 6.82 -1.31 18.35
C GLU A 20 5.67 -0.30 18.54
N GLY A 21 4.43 -0.80 18.46
CA GLY A 21 3.23 0.00 18.70
C GLY A 21 2.93 1.04 17.62
N ARG A 22 3.75 1.16 16.57
CA ARG A 22 3.49 2.08 15.45
C ARG A 22 2.44 1.46 14.50
N PRO A 23 1.25 2.08 14.33
CA PRO A 23 0.23 1.54 13.42
C PRO A 23 0.74 1.47 11.98
N LEU A 24 0.30 0.45 11.24
CA LEU A 24 0.74 0.18 9.87
C LEU A 24 -0.36 0.55 8.87
N ALA A 25 0.04 1.05 7.70
CA ALA A 25 -0.84 1.21 6.56
C ALA A 25 -0.13 0.80 5.27
N PHE A 26 -0.84 0.08 4.40
CA PHE A 26 -0.31 -0.34 3.11
C PHE A 26 -1.44 -0.65 2.11
N PRO A 27 -1.21 -0.42 0.81
CA PRO A 27 -2.15 -0.82 -0.21
C PRO A 27 -1.99 -2.30 -0.53
N LEU A 28 -3.09 -2.98 -0.81
CA LEU A 28 -3.05 -4.21 -1.60
C LEU A 28 -2.77 -3.86 -3.07
N VAL A 29 -3.52 -2.90 -3.59
CA VAL A 29 -3.35 -2.27 -4.90
C VAL A 29 -3.96 -0.87 -4.85
N ASN A 30 -3.35 0.11 -5.50
CA ASN A 30 -3.85 1.48 -5.52
C ASN A 30 -3.34 2.25 -6.74
N MET A 31 -3.97 3.38 -7.04
CA MET A 31 -3.47 4.33 -8.04
C MET A 31 -3.83 5.78 -7.71
N ILE A 32 -3.24 6.70 -8.47
CA ILE A 32 -3.68 8.09 -8.59
C ILE A 32 -4.03 8.37 -10.04
N GLY A 33 -5.08 9.15 -10.28
CA GLY A 33 -5.57 9.48 -11.62
C GLY A 33 -6.74 10.47 -11.58
N SER A 34 -7.60 10.40 -12.58
CA SER A 34 -8.92 11.05 -12.57
C SER A 34 -9.96 10.18 -11.86
N THR A 35 -11.15 10.75 -11.61
CA THR A 35 -12.29 9.98 -11.08
C THR A 35 -12.70 8.83 -12.01
N ALA A 36 -12.60 9.02 -13.33
CA ALA A 36 -12.91 7.96 -14.30
C ALA A 36 -11.87 6.84 -14.27
N ASP A 37 -10.58 7.20 -14.16
CA ASP A 37 -9.50 6.20 -14.03
C ASP A 37 -9.70 5.36 -12.76
N CYS A 38 -10.05 6.01 -11.65
CA CYS A 38 -10.32 5.31 -10.39
C CYS A 38 -11.55 4.40 -10.46
N ALA A 39 -12.63 4.84 -11.11
CA ALA A 39 -13.80 3.99 -11.32
C ALA A 39 -13.42 2.71 -12.09
N ALA A 40 -12.73 2.85 -13.23
CA ALA A 40 -12.30 1.73 -14.05
C ALA A 40 -11.33 0.79 -13.30
N PHE A 41 -10.38 1.36 -12.56
CA PHE A 41 -9.42 0.59 -11.77
C PHE A 41 -10.10 -0.23 -10.66
N MET A 42 -11.07 0.36 -9.98
CA MET A 42 -11.77 -0.28 -8.87
C MET A 42 -12.78 -1.34 -9.31
N GLU A 43 -13.21 -1.37 -10.58
CA GLU A 43 -14.10 -2.42 -11.11
C GLU A 43 -13.50 -3.83 -11.01
N THR A 44 -12.17 -3.94 -11.12
CA THR A 44 -11.45 -5.22 -11.10
C THR A 44 -10.43 -5.32 -9.96
N ALA A 45 -10.35 -4.29 -9.10
CA ALA A 45 -9.44 -4.26 -7.98
C ALA A 45 -9.74 -5.40 -7.00
N GLY A 46 -8.71 -6.19 -6.71
CA GLY A 46 -8.77 -7.27 -5.75
C GLY A 46 -7.41 -7.53 -5.12
N GLY A 47 -7.40 -8.23 -4.00
CA GLY A 47 -6.17 -8.55 -3.31
C GLY A 47 -6.41 -9.25 -1.98
N SER A 48 -5.32 -9.60 -1.31
CA SER A 48 -5.33 -10.11 0.06
C SER A 48 -4.06 -9.71 0.80
N ALA A 49 -4.16 -9.66 2.12
CA ALA A 49 -3.01 -9.57 3.00
C ALA A 49 -3.08 -10.63 4.09
N VAL A 50 -1.93 -11.21 4.42
CA VAL A 50 -1.81 -12.25 5.45
C VAL A 50 -0.67 -11.86 6.40
N LEU A 51 -1.02 -11.58 7.65
CA LEU A 51 -0.09 -11.29 8.73
C LEU A 51 0.03 -12.54 9.62
N ASP A 52 1.24 -13.10 9.71
CA ASP A 52 1.54 -14.28 10.54
C ASP A 52 0.58 -15.46 10.31
N GLY A 53 0.22 -15.67 9.05
CA GLY A 53 -0.71 -16.71 8.63
C GLY A 53 -2.19 -16.37 8.80
N THR A 54 -2.53 -15.19 9.32
CA THR A 54 -3.91 -14.72 9.50
C THR A 54 -4.26 -13.68 8.44
N GLU A 55 -5.38 -13.86 7.74
CA GLU A 55 -5.88 -12.89 6.77
C GLU A 55 -6.32 -11.59 7.48
N VAL A 56 -6.01 -10.45 6.88
CA VAL A 56 -6.40 -9.13 7.40
C VAL A 56 -7.25 -8.40 6.37
N ASP A 57 -8.31 -7.76 6.83
CA ASP A 57 -9.28 -7.07 5.99
C ASP A 57 -8.69 -5.78 5.38
N SER A 58 -9.16 -5.46 4.18
CA SER A 58 -8.89 -4.19 3.52
C SER A 58 -10.14 -3.36 3.34
N ASP A 59 -9.98 -2.04 3.46
CA ASP A 59 -10.98 -1.05 3.11
C ASP A 59 -10.86 -0.64 1.64
N ALA A 60 -11.99 -0.50 0.96
CA ALA A 60 -12.04 0.00 -0.41
C ALA A 60 -12.24 1.52 -0.44
N HIS A 61 -11.28 2.23 -1.00
CA HIS A 61 -11.36 3.67 -1.26
C HIS A 61 -11.64 3.89 -2.74
N GLN A 62 -12.88 4.26 -3.07
CA GLN A 62 -13.37 4.31 -4.44
C GLN A 62 -12.78 5.47 -5.25
N ALA A 63 -12.83 6.68 -4.69
CA ALA A 63 -12.30 7.89 -5.32
C ALA A 63 -12.24 9.01 -4.28
N GLU A 64 -11.03 9.39 -3.88
CA GLU A 64 -10.79 10.45 -2.91
C GLU A 64 -10.02 11.58 -3.57
N THR A 65 -10.48 12.83 -3.41
CA THR A 65 -9.71 13.99 -3.89
C THR A 65 -8.55 14.25 -2.95
N ILE A 66 -7.33 14.25 -3.49
CA ILE A 66 -6.09 14.39 -2.73
C ILE A 66 -5.22 15.53 -3.26
N GLU A 67 -4.56 16.23 -2.35
CA GLU A 67 -3.52 17.23 -2.66
C GLU A 67 -2.15 16.53 -2.66
N ILE A 68 -1.42 16.65 -3.76
CA ILE A 68 -0.11 16.00 -3.93
C ILE A 68 0.98 17.06 -4.03
N ARG A 69 1.99 16.94 -3.17
CA ARG A 69 3.25 17.68 -3.24
C ARG A 69 4.35 16.73 -3.64
N SER A 70 4.80 16.83 -4.88
CA SER A 70 5.81 15.93 -5.44
C SER A 70 7.21 16.54 -5.45
N ALA A 71 8.21 15.68 -5.27
CA ALA A 71 9.63 15.98 -5.43
C ALA A 71 10.11 15.63 -6.86
N ALA A 72 11.17 16.28 -7.31
CA ALA A 72 11.80 15.96 -8.58
C ALA A 72 12.33 14.51 -8.56
N GLY A 73 12.07 13.74 -9.64
CA GLY A 73 12.48 12.35 -9.74
C GLY A 73 11.60 11.37 -8.94
N ASN A 74 10.44 11.79 -8.43
CA ASN A 74 9.50 10.89 -7.79
C ASN A 74 9.07 9.78 -8.78
N PRO A 75 9.18 8.48 -8.43
CA PRO A 75 8.90 7.39 -9.38
C PRO A 75 7.46 7.33 -9.91
N VAL A 76 6.49 7.95 -9.23
CA VAL A 76 5.08 7.96 -9.63
C VAL A 76 4.76 9.17 -10.50
N THR A 77 5.31 10.34 -10.18
CA THR A 77 4.90 11.63 -10.78
C THR A 77 5.98 12.32 -11.60
N GLY A 78 7.22 11.82 -11.55
CA GLY A 78 8.38 12.23 -12.35
C GLY A 78 8.98 13.60 -12.00
N THR A 79 8.15 14.60 -11.72
CA THR A 79 8.56 16.00 -11.59
C THR A 79 8.15 16.62 -10.26
N ARG A 80 8.88 17.66 -9.84
CA ARG A 80 8.49 18.48 -8.69
C ARG A 80 7.23 19.25 -9.03
N GLY A 81 6.26 19.27 -8.11
CA GLY A 81 5.03 20.02 -8.34
C GLY A 81 4.07 19.98 -7.16
N HIS A 82 2.99 20.74 -7.29
CA HIS A 82 1.87 20.74 -6.36
C HIS A 82 0.58 20.76 -7.18
N PHE A 83 -0.26 19.74 -7.02
CA PHE A 83 -1.49 19.56 -7.81
C PHE A 83 -2.51 18.69 -7.06
N THR A 84 -3.76 18.72 -7.53
CA THR A 84 -4.84 17.85 -7.04
C THR A 84 -5.02 16.66 -7.97
N ALA A 85 -5.31 15.49 -7.41
CA ALA A 85 -5.65 14.27 -8.14
C ALA A 85 -6.75 13.50 -7.41
N THR A 86 -7.23 12.41 -8.02
CA THR A 86 -8.07 11.41 -7.36
C THR A 86 -7.22 10.19 -6.99
N GLY A 87 -7.26 9.76 -5.74
CA GLY A 87 -6.66 8.52 -5.26
C GLY A 87 -7.72 7.45 -5.01
N CYS A 88 -7.38 6.20 -5.28
CA CYS A 88 -8.25 5.04 -5.05
C CYS A 88 -7.42 3.78 -4.82
N GLY A 89 -8.05 2.76 -4.25
CA GLY A 89 -7.42 1.46 -4.03
C GLY A 89 -7.99 0.69 -2.86
N LEU A 90 -7.45 -0.50 -2.65
CA LEU A 90 -7.69 -1.34 -1.48
C LEU A 90 -6.57 -1.12 -0.47
N TRP A 91 -6.92 -0.73 0.75
CA TRP A 91 -5.96 -0.37 1.79
C TRP A 91 -6.19 -1.16 3.07
N VAL A 92 -5.10 -1.62 3.68
CA VAL A 92 -5.14 -2.25 5.00
C VAL A 92 -4.57 -1.27 6.01
N GLN A 93 -5.26 -1.14 7.15
CA GLN A 93 -4.76 -0.45 8.33
C GLN A 93 -4.71 -1.42 9.50
N LEU A 94 -3.55 -1.55 10.12
CA LEU A 94 -3.35 -2.43 11.28
C LEU A 94 -2.97 -1.60 12.51
N PRO A 95 -3.35 -2.04 13.72
CA PRO A 95 -2.73 -1.54 14.93
C PRO A 95 -1.22 -1.79 14.91
N GLY A 96 -0.50 -1.17 15.85
CA GLY A 96 0.91 -1.47 16.02
C GLY A 96 1.11 -2.95 16.37
N LEU A 97 2.15 -3.55 15.80
CA LEU A 97 2.54 -4.91 16.13
C LEU A 97 3.34 -4.91 17.45
N GLU A 98 3.30 -6.05 18.14
CA GLU A 98 4.14 -6.34 19.30
C GLU A 98 5.61 -6.51 18.86
N ALA A 99 6.56 -6.34 19.78
CA ALA A 99 7.97 -6.60 19.48
C ALA A 99 8.22 -8.06 19.05
N GLY A 100 9.06 -8.24 18.02
CA GLY A 100 9.40 -9.56 17.48
C GLY A 100 9.54 -9.61 15.97
N GLU A 101 9.65 -10.82 15.42
CA GLU A 101 9.64 -11.05 13.98
C GLU A 101 8.22 -11.37 13.50
N HIS A 102 7.80 -10.69 12.44
CA HIS A 102 6.51 -10.89 11.80
C HIS A 102 6.67 -11.11 10.30
N THR A 103 5.74 -11.86 9.73
CA THR A 103 5.65 -12.06 8.28
C THR A 103 4.38 -11.41 7.76
N LEU A 104 4.52 -10.62 6.71
CA LEU A 104 3.39 -9.99 6.05
C LEU A 104 3.44 -10.27 4.55
N THR A 105 2.43 -10.95 4.05
CA THR A 105 2.25 -11.20 2.63
C THR A 105 1.20 -10.24 2.08
N ILE A 106 1.52 -9.53 1.01
CA ILE A 106 0.61 -8.59 0.33
C ILE A 106 0.47 -9.03 -1.13
N ARG A 107 -0.77 -9.14 -1.61
CA ARG A 107 -1.12 -9.41 -3.01
C ARG A 107 -2.17 -8.43 -3.45
N GLY A 108 -2.02 -7.88 -4.65
CA GLY A 108 -3.04 -7.05 -5.25
C GLY A 108 -2.98 -7.07 -6.77
N GLN A 109 -4.13 -6.81 -7.37
CA GLN A 109 -4.31 -6.80 -8.82
C GLN A 109 -5.46 -5.87 -9.22
N SER A 110 -5.38 -5.33 -10.43
CA SER A 110 -6.47 -4.65 -11.13
C SER A 110 -6.15 -4.75 -12.62
N ASP A 111 -7.11 -5.23 -13.42
CA ASP A 111 -6.92 -5.59 -14.83
C ASP A 111 -5.68 -6.49 -15.05
N ASP A 112 -4.73 -6.09 -15.91
CA ASP A 112 -3.48 -6.80 -16.18
C ASP A 112 -2.35 -6.44 -15.20
N PHE A 113 -2.58 -5.46 -14.32
CA PHE A 113 -1.62 -5.02 -13.32
C PHE A 113 -1.68 -5.90 -12.08
N SER A 114 -0.51 -6.39 -11.64
CA SER A 114 -0.40 -7.18 -10.40
C SER A 114 0.84 -6.81 -9.60
N VAL A 115 0.69 -6.81 -8.28
CA VAL A 115 1.75 -6.48 -7.32
C VAL A 115 1.82 -7.52 -6.22
N GLY A 116 3.01 -7.71 -5.67
CA GLY A 116 3.20 -8.58 -4.53
C GLY A 116 4.40 -8.18 -3.69
N VAL A 117 4.24 -8.27 -2.38
CA VAL A 117 5.35 -8.12 -1.44
C VAL A 117 5.28 -9.21 -0.39
N ASP A 118 6.43 -9.84 -0.11
CA ASP A 118 6.63 -10.70 1.04
C ASP A 118 7.57 -9.96 2.00
N TYR A 119 7.03 -9.50 3.12
CA TYR A 119 7.75 -8.79 4.16
C TYR A 119 8.20 -9.74 5.27
N THR A 120 9.45 -9.57 5.68
CA THR A 120 9.92 -9.89 7.03
C THR A 120 10.04 -8.58 7.80
N LEU A 121 9.25 -8.43 8.86
CA LEU A 121 9.24 -7.25 9.71
C LEU A 121 9.92 -7.59 11.03
N THR A 122 10.92 -6.80 11.41
CA THR A 122 11.51 -6.83 12.74
C THR A 122 10.93 -5.66 13.52
N VAL A 123 10.08 -5.95 14.51
CA VAL A 123 9.48 -4.95 15.38
C VAL A 123 10.38 -4.76 16.59
N GLU A 124 11.00 -3.59 16.66
CA GLU A 124 11.95 -3.23 17.70
C GLU A 124 11.21 -2.71 18.93
N ALA A 125 11.46 -3.34 20.09
CA ALA A 125 10.94 -2.89 21.37
C ALA A 125 11.39 -1.45 21.66
N ALA A 126 10.51 -0.68 22.31
CA ALA A 126 10.78 0.71 22.68
C ALA A 126 11.86 0.87 23.77
#